data_AF-A0A971UKQ6-F1
#
_entry.id   AF-A0A971UKQ6-F1
#
_cell.length_a   1.000
_cell.length_b   1.000
_cell.length_c   1.000
_cell.angle_alpha   90.00
_cell.angle_beta   90.00
_cell.angle_gamma   90.00
#
_symmetry.space_group_name_H-M   'P 1'
#
loop_
_entity.id
_entity.type
_entity.pdbx_description
1 polymer ?
#
loop_
_entity_poly.entity_id
_entity_poly.type
_entity_poly.pdbx_seq_one_letter_code
_entity_poly.pdbx_strand_id
1 'polypeptide(L)' 'MPCACLDKPNTVDRVAHLLDAVKGIGIDDLERIVQQAHECDIHQVTEPAEPFPVTRQALRMFWHFRCNLESVEVTPSHD' A
#
# COMPACT_ATOMS: atom_id res chain seq x y z
N MET A 1 36.57 18.98 13.88
CA MET A 1 35.69 18.39 12.83
C MET A 1 34.46 17.85 13.54
N PRO A 2 33.23 18.26 13.19
CA PRO A 2 32.05 17.68 13.82
C PRO A 2 31.76 16.33 13.17
N CYS A 3 31.72 15.27 13.98
CA CYS A 3 31.13 13.99 13.59
C CYS A 3 29.64 14.24 13.31
N ALA A 4 29.23 14.18 12.05
CA ALA A 4 27.84 14.02 11.71
C ALA A 4 27.41 12.62 12.16
N CYS A 5 26.81 12.54 13.34
CA CYS A 5 25.97 11.41 13.71
C CYS A 5 24.82 11.41 12.69
N LEU A 6 24.93 10.58 11.66
CA LEU A 6 23.81 10.29 10.77
C LEU A 6 22.78 9.54 11.62
N ASP A 7 21.89 10.29 12.25
CA ASP A 7 20.73 9.74 12.93
C ASP A 7 19.96 8.91 11.90
N LYS A 8 20.04 7.59 12.04
CA LYS A 8 19.26 6.69 11.22
C LYS A 8 17.79 7.02 11.50
N PRO A 9 16.97 7.24 10.46
CA PRO A 9 15.55 7.49 10.67
C PRO A 9 14.99 6.37 11.54
N ASN A 10 14.37 6.76 12.65
CA ASN A 10 13.89 5.79 13.60
C ASN A 10 12.77 4.96 12.91
N THR A 11 12.47 3.77 13.44
CA THR A 11 11.46 2.91 12.82
C THR A 11 10.10 3.59 12.70
N VAL A 12 9.75 4.51 13.61
CA VAL A 12 8.50 5.27 13.60
C VAL A 12 8.44 6.21 12.39
N ASP A 13 9.51 6.95 12.11
CA ASP A 13 9.59 7.86 10.95
C ASP A 13 9.43 7.09 9.64
N ARG A 14 10.04 5.90 9.55
CA ARG A 14 9.91 5.01 8.38
C ARG A 14 8.48 4.50 8.21
N VAL A 15 7.80 4.19 9.30
CA VAL A 15 6.39 3.77 9.28
C VAL A 15 5.49 4.95 8.88
N ALA A 16 5.73 6.14 9.42
CA ALA A 16 4.96 7.35 9.05
C ALA A 16 5.07 7.64 7.55
N HIS A 17 6.29 7.65 7.00
CA HIS A 17 6.50 7.85 5.56
C HIS A 17 5.83 6.76 4.70
N LEU A 18 5.85 5.50 5.15
CA LEU A 18 5.16 4.43 4.44
C LEU A 18 3.64 4.64 4.47
N LEU A 19 3.07 5.00 5.63
CA LEU A 19 1.65 5.26 5.77
C LEU A 19 1.18 6.45 4.92
N ASP A 20 1.97 7.51 4.85
CA ASP A 20 1.68 8.67 4.00
C ASP A 20 1.69 8.29 2.51
N ALA A 21 2.69 7.53 2.08
CA ALA A 21 2.76 7.02 0.71
C ALA A 21 1.57 6.11 0.37
N VAL A 22 1.14 5.26 1.31
CA VAL A 22 -0.05 4.41 1.14
C VAL A 22 -1.33 5.25 1.08
N LYS A 23 -1.49 6.25 1.95
CA LYS A 23 -2.65 7.15 1.94
C LYS A 23 -2.78 7.95 0.65
N GLY A 24 -1.65 8.29 0.01
CA GLY A 24 -1.60 8.94 -1.29
C GLY A 24 -2.14 8.11 -2.45
N ILE A 25 -2.33 6.79 -2.27
CA ILE A 25 -2.99 5.93 -3.25
C ILE A 25 -4.51 6.02 -3.05
N GLY A 26 -5.22 6.39 -4.12
CA GLY A 26 -6.67 6.49 -4.16
C GLY A 26 -7.32 5.11 -4.00
N ILE A 27 -8.36 5.04 -3.16
CA ILE A 27 -9.08 3.79 -2.87
C ILE A 27 -9.80 3.27 -4.12
N ASP A 28 -10.49 4.15 -4.85
CA ASP A 28 -11.27 3.78 -6.04
C ASP A 28 -10.39 3.20 -7.15
N ASP A 29 -9.20 3.78 -7.36
CA ASP A 29 -8.22 3.25 -8.32
C ASP A 29 -7.72 1.87 -7.91
N LEU A 30 -7.49 1.67 -6.62
CA LEU A 30 -7.03 0.40 -6.09
C LEU A 30 -8.12 -0.68 -6.15
N GLU A 31 -9.37 -0.32 -5.87
CA GLU A 31 -10.54 -1.21 -6.03
C GLU A 31 -10.69 -1.66 -7.49
N ARG A 32 -10.59 -0.72 -8.44
CA ARG A 32 -10.66 -1.04 -9.87
C ARG A 32 -9.56 -2.02 -10.29
N ILE A 33 -8.33 -1.83 -9.83
CA ILE A 33 -7.19 -2.72 -10.14
C ILE A 33 -7.41 -4.10 -9.51
N VAL A 34 -7.89 -4.18 -8.26
CA VAL A 34 -8.24 -5.45 -7.60
C VAL A 34 -9.33 -6.19 -8.38
N GLN A 35 -10.37 -5.47 -8.82
CA GLN A 35 -11.47 -6.04 -9.59
C GLN A 35 -10.98 -6.59 -10.93
N GLN A 36 -10.16 -5.84 -11.67
CA GLN A 36 -9.53 -6.32 -12.91
C GLN A 36 -8.68 -7.57 -12.68
N ALA A 37 -7.88 -7.58 -11.61
CA ALA A 37 -7.05 -8.71 -11.24
C ALA A 37 -7.89 -9.96 -10.88
N HIS A 38 -9.09 -9.78 -10.34
CA HIS A 38 -10.04 -10.85 -10.04
C HIS A 38 -10.75 -11.37 -11.30
N GLU A 39 -11.17 -10.48 -12.20
CA GLU A 39 -11.91 -10.82 -13.43
C GLU A 39 -11.03 -11.52 -14.48
N CYS A 40 -9.72 -11.26 -14.52
CA CYS A 40 -8.79 -11.95 -15.41
C CYS A 40 -8.77 -13.48 -15.25
N ASP A 41 -9.30 -14.03 -14.14
CA ASP A 41 -9.26 -15.46 -13.83
C ASP A 41 -10.23 -16.33 -14.66
N ILE A 42 -11.42 -15.82 -14.96
CA ILE A 42 -12.53 -16.67 -15.44
C ILE A 42 -12.32 -17.14 -16.88
N HIS A 43 -11.42 -16.48 -17.63
CA HIS A 43 -11.21 -16.75 -19.06
C HIS A 43 -9.74 -16.97 -19.47
N GLN A 44 -8.77 -16.97 -18.56
CA GLN A 44 -7.34 -16.99 -18.90
C GLN A 44 -6.58 -18.20 -18.34
N VAL A 45 -7.18 -19.40 -18.42
CA VAL A 45 -6.58 -20.69 -18.03
C VAL A 45 -5.30 -21.02 -18.84
N THR A 46 -4.96 -20.24 -19.87
CA THR A 46 -3.81 -20.48 -20.77
C THR A 46 -2.91 -19.25 -20.94
N GLU A 47 -2.63 -18.53 -19.84
CA GLU A 47 -1.58 -17.49 -19.67
C GLU A 47 -1.64 -16.22 -20.56
N PRO A 48 -1.30 -15.03 -20.02
CA PRO A 48 0.07 -14.67 -19.65
C PRO A 48 0.22 -14.20 -18.20
N ALA A 49 1.49 -14.06 -17.76
CA ALA A 49 1.93 -13.55 -16.45
C ALA A 49 1.03 -12.43 -15.93
N GLU A 50 0.65 -12.50 -14.65
CA GLU A 50 -0.18 -11.49 -13.98
C GLU A 50 0.26 -10.08 -14.47
N PRO A 51 -0.65 -9.25 -15.00
CA PRO A 51 -0.29 -7.93 -15.55
C PRO A 51 0.23 -6.97 -14.48
N PHE A 52 0.23 -7.41 -13.23
CA PHE A 52 0.69 -6.70 -12.07
C PHE A 52 2.04 -7.27 -11.63
N PRO A 53 3.01 -6.42 -11.24
CA PRO A 53 4.30 -6.88 -10.70
C PRO A 53 4.17 -7.52 -9.30
N VAL A 54 2.95 -7.76 -8.83
CA VAL A 54 2.59 -8.27 -7.50
C VAL A 54 1.46 -9.29 -7.63
N THR A 55 1.42 -10.24 -6.71
CA THR A 55 0.37 -11.27 -6.72
C THR A 55 -1.01 -10.67 -6.46
N ARG A 56 -2.06 -11.28 -7.02
CA ARG A 56 -3.46 -10.90 -6.73
C ARG A 56 -3.76 -10.83 -5.23
N GLN A 57 -3.23 -11.79 -4.47
CA GLN A 57 -3.41 -11.84 -3.01
C GLN A 57 -2.73 -10.65 -2.32
N ALA A 58 -1.50 -10.30 -2.72
CA ALA A 58 -0.82 -9.13 -2.18
C ALA A 58 -1.59 -7.83 -2.50
N LEU A 59 -2.13 -7.72 -3.72
CA LEU A 59 -2.94 -6.58 -4.12
C LEU A 59 -4.24 -6.47 -3.30
N ARG A 60 -4.94 -7.58 -3.07
CA ARG A 60 -6.13 -7.63 -2.19
C ARG A 60 -5.80 -7.24 -0.75
N MET A 61 -4.71 -7.78 -0.20
CA MET A 61 -4.25 -7.44 1.15
C MET A 61 -3.92 -5.96 1.27
N PHE A 62 -3.27 -5.39 0.25
CA PHE A 62 -2.94 -3.98 0.21
C PHE A 62 -4.18 -3.09 0.14
N TRP A 63 -5.17 -3.46 -0.68
CA TRP A 63 -6.46 -2.77 -0.74
C TRP A 63 -7.18 -2.78 0.61
N HIS A 64 -7.31 -3.94 1.26
CA HIS A 64 -7.89 -4.02 2.59
C HIS A 64 -7.13 -3.16 3.62
N PHE A 65 -5.80 -3.17 3.59
CA PHE A 65 -5.00 -2.32 4.46
C PHE A 65 -5.30 -0.83 4.25
N ARG A 66 -5.41 -0.39 2.99
CA ARG A 66 -5.73 1.01 2.66
C ARG A 66 -7.13 1.42 3.11
N CYS A 67 -8.14 0.56 2.95
CA CYS A 67 -9.50 0.80 3.47
C CYS A 67 -9.50 0.92 5.00
N ASN A 68 -8.76 0.05 5.68
CA ASN A 68 -8.64 0.10 7.14
C ASN A 68 -7.99 1.41 7.62
N LEU A 69 -6.97 1.92 6.91
CA LEU A 69 -6.33 3.19 7.25
C LEU A 69 -7.23 4.42 7.09
N GLU A 70 -8.23 4.38 6.21
CA GLU A 70 -9.24 5.43 6.11
C GLU A 70 -10.24 5.36 7.27
N SER A 71 -10.57 4.14 7.70
CA SER A 71 -11.55 3.89 8.76
C SER A 71 -11.03 4.25 10.15
N VAL A 72 -9.71 4.36 10.32
CA VAL A 72 -9.06 4.75 11.57
C VAL A 72 -8.85 6.26 11.58
N GLU A 73 -9.62 6.99 12.39
CA GLU A 73 -9.33 8.39 12.71
C GLU A 73 -7.93 8.48 13.33
N VAL A 74 -6.98 9.07 12.60
CA VAL A 74 -5.68 9.40 13.18
C VAL A 74 -5.90 10.60 14.09
N THR A 75 -5.94 10.36 15.40
CA THR A 75 -5.89 11.44 16.38
C THR A 75 -4.58 12.19 16.17
N PRO A 76 -4.62 13.51 15.87
CA PRO A 76 -3.39 14.28 15.79
C PRO A 76 -2.71 14.21 17.15
N SER A 77 -1.45 13.78 17.16
CA SER A 77 -0.63 13.87 18.37
C SER A 77 -0.51 15.35 18.71
N HIS A 78 -1.16 15.76 19.80
CA HIS A 78 -0.98 17.08 20.39
C HIS A 78 0.42 17.11 21.01
N ASP A 79 1.36 17.77 20.31
CA ASP A 79 2.55 18.35 20.93
C ASP A 79 2.18 19.66 21.67
#